data_AF-B1XXG4-F1
#
_entry.id   AF-B1XXG4-F1
#
_cell.length_a   1.000
_cell.length_b   1.000
_cell.length_c   1.000
_cell.angle_alpha   90.00
_cell.angle_beta   90.00
_cell.angle_gamma   90.00
#
_symmetry.space_group_name_H-M   'P 1'
#
loop_
_entity.id
_entity.type
_entity.pdbx_description
1 polymer ?
#
loop_
_entity_poly.entity_id
_entity_poly.type
_entity_poly.pdbx_seq_one_letter_code
_entity_poly.pdbx_strand_id
1 'polypeptide(L)'
;MIGAEGLTPAVIKETDAALLAHGLIKIRVFSDQRAERETLLSTLADQLKAAPIQHIGKLLVLWRPEPEKHATPAADEFKASGPRVIKILKFSKSGSQRAQVKKMTVMGNERLTVGGIVKRAKKRIISQKKRSLAE
;
A
#
# COMPACT_ATOMS: atom_id res chain seq x y z
N MET A 1 21.05 -2.00 4.09
CA MET A 1 22.34 -2.70 3.85
C MET A 1 23.33 -2.15 4.87
N ILE A 2 24.21 -2.97 5.44
CA ILE A 2 25.31 -2.52 6.30
C ILE A 2 26.55 -2.31 5.42
N GLY A 3 27.03 -1.08 5.35
CA GLY A 3 28.23 -0.68 4.61
C GLY A 3 29.52 -0.87 5.43
N ALA A 4 30.63 -0.29 4.94
CA ALA A 4 31.93 -0.38 5.60
C ALA A 4 31.99 0.33 6.96
N GLU A 5 31.13 1.31 7.19
CA GLU A 5 30.98 2.01 8.49
C GLU A 5 30.31 1.14 9.57
N GLY A 6 29.84 -0.06 9.22
CA GLY A 6 29.27 -1.01 10.17
C GLY A 6 27.88 -0.62 10.67
N LEU A 7 27.61 -0.96 11.94
CA LEU A 7 26.29 -0.83 12.56
C LEU A 7 26.07 0.60 13.08
N THR A 8 25.64 1.51 12.21
CA THR A 8 25.33 2.89 12.61
C THR A 8 23.90 3.02 13.17
N PRO A 9 23.61 4.05 13.99
CA PRO A 9 22.26 4.29 14.50
C PRO A 9 21.22 4.46 13.39
N ALA A 10 21.61 5.04 12.25
CA ALA A 10 20.74 5.18 11.08
C ALA A 10 20.34 3.81 10.51
N VAL A 11 21.30 2.90 10.37
CA VAL A 11 21.05 1.55 9.85
C VAL A 11 20.14 0.76 10.79
N ILE A 12 20.31 0.88 12.10
CA ILE A 12 19.42 0.23 13.09
C ILE A 12 17.98 0.75 12.91
N LYS A 13 17.82 2.07 12.75
CA LYS A 13 16.51 2.72 12.57
C LYS A 13 15.80 2.27 11.29
N GLU A 14 16.54 2.18 10.18
CA GLU A 14 16.02 1.65 8.92
C GLU A 14 15.67 0.17 9.02
N THR A 15 16.48 -0.60 9.75
CA THR A 15 16.24 -2.04 9.96
C THR A 15 14.97 -2.27 10.77
N ASP A 16 14.73 -1.47 11.83
CA ASP A 16 13.49 -1.51 12.60
C ASP A 16 12.27 -1.16 11.74
N ALA A 17 12.35 -0.09 10.94
CA ALA A 17 11.29 0.29 10.02
C ALA A 17 10.98 -0.82 9.00
N ALA A 18 12.00 -1.49 8.48
CA ALA A 18 11.84 -2.61 7.56
C ALA A 18 11.19 -3.84 8.24
N LEU A 19 11.57 -4.15 9.48
CA LEU A 19 10.95 -5.22 10.27
C LEU A 19 9.48 -4.93 10.58
N LEU A 20 9.14 -3.68 10.92
CA LEU A 20 7.75 -3.28 11.17
C LEU A 20 6.88 -3.38 9.90
N ALA A 21 7.44 -3.13 8.73
CA ALA A 21 6.71 -3.14 7.47
C ALA A 21 6.49 -4.55 6.88
N HIS A 22 7.47 -5.45 7.05
CA HIS A 22 7.55 -6.72 6.32
C HIS A 22 7.67 -7.97 7.20
N GLY A 23 7.97 -7.81 8.50
CA GLY A 23 8.17 -8.89 9.46
C GLY A 23 9.45 -9.69 9.25
N LEU A 24 9.66 -10.28 8.06
CA LEU A 24 10.85 -11.03 7.67
C LEU A 24 11.73 -10.21 6.72
N ILE A 25 12.98 -9.97 7.08
CA ILE A 25 13.92 -9.20 6.25
C ILE A 25 15.25 -9.92 6.06
N LYS A 26 15.91 -9.61 4.94
CA LYS A 26 17.30 -9.99 4.66
C LYS A 26 18.16 -8.73 4.55
N ILE A 27 19.24 -8.66 5.33
CA ILE A 27 20.15 -7.53 5.37
C ILE A 27 21.49 -7.96 4.80
N ARG A 28 21.96 -7.26 3.76
CA ARG A 28 23.30 -7.47 3.24
C ARG A 28 24.33 -6.74 4.10
N VAL A 29 25.40 -7.44 4.50
CA VAL A 29 26.50 -6.93 5.33
C VAL A 29 27.80 -6.99 4.56
N PHE A 30 28.51 -5.87 4.52
CA PHE A 30 29.84 -5.77 3.93
C PHE A 30 30.92 -6.13 4.96
N SER A 31 30.97 -7.40 5.36
CA SER A 31 32.05 -7.97 6.18
C SER A 31 32.46 -9.32 5.59
N ASP A 32 33.76 -9.59 5.54
CA ASP A 32 34.31 -10.84 5.01
C ASP A 32 34.55 -11.88 6.12
N GLN A 33 34.64 -11.47 7.38
CA GLN A 33 34.82 -12.38 8.51
C GLN A 33 33.49 -12.96 9.00
N ARG A 34 33.41 -14.29 9.12
CA ARG A 34 32.18 -14.97 9.57
C ARG A 34 31.81 -14.61 11.01
N ALA A 35 32.79 -14.54 11.90
CA ALA A 35 32.58 -14.23 13.31
C ALA A 35 31.93 -12.84 13.51
N GLU A 36 32.40 -11.83 12.78
CA GLU A 36 31.81 -10.47 12.81
C GLU A 36 30.34 -10.46 12.37
N ARG A 37 29.97 -11.30 11.40
CA ARG A 37 28.58 -11.36 10.92
C ARG A 37 27.67 -12.05 11.93
N GLU A 38 28.17 -13.05 12.65
CA GLU A 38 27.43 -13.71 13.72
C GLU A 38 27.25 -12.78 14.94
N THR A 39 28.28 -12.00 15.30
CA THR A 39 28.14 -10.99 16.37
C THR A 39 27.18 -9.87 15.98
N LEU A 40 27.22 -9.39 14.74
CA LEU A 40 26.27 -8.40 14.21
C LEU A 40 24.83 -8.94 14.21
N LEU A 41 24.63 -10.20 13.84
CA LEU A 41 23.31 -10.86 13.89
C LEU A 41 22.75 -10.83 15.31
N SER A 42 23.54 -11.28 16.29
CA SER A 42 23.13 -11.31 17.70
C SER A 42 22.83 -9.92 18.21
N THR A 43 23.73 -8.97 17.96
CA THR A 43 23.57 -7.57 18.43
C THR A 43 22.31 -6.93 17.88
N LEU A 44 22.01 -7.13 16.58
CA LEU A 44 20.78 -6.61 15.96
C LEU A 44 19.53 -7.27 16.53
N ALA A 45 19.56 -8.60 16.71
CA ALA A 45 18.45 -9.34 17.29
C ALA A 45 18.12 -8.83 18.70
N ASP A 46 19.15 -8.63 19.54
CA ASP A 46 19.01 -8.15 20.91
C ASP A 46 18.46 -6.71 20.96
N GLN A 47 18.99 -5.81 20.14
CA GLN A 47 18.57 -4.41 20.11
C GLN A 47 17.14 -4.22 19.58
N LEU A 48 16.77 -4.95 18.54
CA LEU A 48 15.47 -4.79 17.86
C LEU A 48 14.40 -5.75 18.37
N LYS A 49 14.73 -6.60 19.35
CA LYS A 49 13.87 -7.69 19.85
C LYS A 49 13.33 -8.55 18.69
N ALA A 50 14.22 -8.87 17.76
CA ALA A 50 13.93 -9.67 16.59
C ALA A 50 14.56 -11.05 16.74
N ALA A 51 13.95 -12.07 16.13
CA ALA A 51 14.49 -13.41 16.07
C ALA A 51 15.59 -13.49 15.00
N PRO A 52 16.81 -13.95 15.35
CA PRO A 52 17.84 -14.28 14.38
C PRO A 52 17.52 -15.64 13.75
N ILE A 53 17.23 -15.68 12.45
CA ILE A 53 16.87 -16.93 11.77
C ILE A 53 18.11 -17.61 11.20
N GLN A 54 18.83 -16.92 10.33
CA GLN A 54 19.94 -17.51 9.59
C GLN A 54 20.90 -16.43 9.10
N HIS A 55 22.13 -16.85 8.84
CA HIS A 55 23.11 -16.08 8.12
C HIS A 55 23.61 -16.88 6.90
N ILE A 56 23.45 -16.31 5.70
CA ILE A 56 23.81 -16.93 4.41
C ILE A 56 24.85 -16.07 3.73
N GLY A 57 26.12 -16.46 3.82
CA GLY A 57 27.23 -15.78 3.14
C GLY A 57 27.46 -14.38 3.68
N LYS A 58 26.87 -13.36 3.04
CA LYS A 58 26.89 -11.93 3.44
C LYS A 58 25.50 -11.39 3.79
N LEU A 59 24.51 -12.28 3.94
CA LEU A 59 23.11 -11.93 4.22
C LEU A 59 22.74 -12.39 5.63
N LEU A 60 22.21 -11.47 6.44
CA LEU A 60 21.60 -11.75 7.73
C LEU A 60 20.07 -11.79 7.57
N VAL A 61 19.44 -12.83 8.07
CA VAL A 61 17.98 -13.01 8.04
C VAL A 61 17.43 -12.82 9.44
N LEU A 62 16.55 -11.83 9.59
CA LEU A 62 15.93 -11.42 10.85
C LEU A 62 14.41 -11.42 10.69
N TRP A 63 13.72 -11.80 11.76
CA TRP A 63 12.26 -11.84 11.77
C TRP A 63 11.67 -11.24 13.04
N ARG A 64 10.54 -10.56 12.88
CA ARG A 64 9.71 -10.07 13.98
C ARG A 64 8.23 -10.23 13.56
N PRO A 65 7.32 -10.60 14.47
CA PRO A 65 5.90 -10.59 14.15
C PRO A 65 5.45 -9.19 13.74
N GLU A 66 4.78 -9.07 12.59
CA GLU A 66 4.20 -7.80 12.16
C GLU A 66 3.10 -7.39 13.16
N PRO A 67 3.06 -6.11 13.59
CA PRO A 67 1.88 -5.61 14.27
C PRO A 67 0.69 -5.75 13.33
N GLU A 68 -0.47 -6.16 13.87
CA GLU A 68 -1.70 -6.22 13.08
C GLU A 68 -1.92 -4.84 12.44
N LYS A 69 -1.70 -4.76 11.12
CA LYS A 69 -2.11 -3.59 10.35
C LYS A 69 -3.62 -3.57 10.46
N HIS A 70 -4.14 -2.74 11.36
CA HIS A 70 -5.52 -2.31 11.30
C HIS A 70 -5.68 -1.67 9.93
N ALA A 71 -6.12 -2.47 8.97
CA ALA A 71 -6.56 -2.00 7.68
C ALA A 71 -7.76 -1.12 7.99
N THR A 72 -7.53 0.16 8.27
CA THR A 72 -8.60 1.13 8.33
C THR A 72 -9.26 1.05 6.96
N PRO A 73 -10.52 0.59 6.85
CA PRO A 73 -11.20 0.46 5.57
C PRO A 73 -11.29 1.81 4.83
N ALA A 74 -11.04 2.92 5.54
CA ALA A 74 -11.02 4.26 5.00
C ALA A 74 -9.90 4.56 3.98
N ALA A 75 -8.75 3.87 4.00
CA ALA A 75 -7.66 4.21 3.06
C ALA A 75 -7.91 3.69 1.63
N ASP A 76 -8.58 2.54 1.49
CA ASP A 76 -8.93 1.97 0.19
C ASP A 76 -10.33 2.38 -0.31
N GLU A 77 -11.24 2.79 0.58
CA GLU A 77 -12.56 3.30 0.17
C GLU A 77 -12.51 4.73 -0.42
N PHE A 78 -11.45 5.50 -0.11
CA PHE A 78 -11.30 6.91 -0.54
C PHE A 78 -10.14 7.18 -1.50
N LYS A 79 -9.50 6.15 -2.08
CA LYS A 79 -8.85 6.35 -3.38
C LYS A 79 -9.95 6.66 -4.38
N ALA A 80 -10.27 7.95 -4.52
CA ALA A 80 -11.17 8.48 -5.53
C ALA A 80 -10.82 7.75 -6.82
N SER A 81 -11.75 6.90 -7.26
CA SER A 81 -11.51 6.02 -8.39
C SER A 81 -10.97 6.87 -9.53
N GLY A 82 -9.75 6.56 -9.97
CA GLY A 82 -9.09 7.29 -11.05
C GLY A 82 -9.97 7.35 -12.30
N PRO A 83 -9.64 8.23 -13.27
CA PRO A 83 -10.42 8.41 -14.48
C PRO A 83 -10.79 7.07 -15.12
N ARG A 84 -12.10 6.79 -15.23
CA ARG A 84 -12.61 5.56 -15.86
C ARG A 84 -13.13 5.88 -17.24
N VAL A 85 -12.70 5.14 -18.26
CA VAL A 85 -13.25 5.25 -19.62
C VAL A 85 -14.42 4.28 -19.76
N ILE A 86 -15.62 4.82 -19.97
CA ILE A 86 -16.86 4.03 -20.10
C ILE A 86 -17.37 4.13 -21.54
N LYS A 87 -17.83 3.00 -22.09
CA LYS A 87 -18.47 2.92 -23.41
C LYS A 87 -19.96 3.11 -23.24
N ILE A 88 -20.52 4.13 -23.90
CA ILE A 88 -21.96 4.40 -23.96
C ILE A 88 -22.45 3.98 -25.34
N LEU A 89 -23.45 3.11 -25.37
CA LEU A 89 -24.14 2.73 -26.59
C LEU A 89 -25.28 3.72 -26.85
N LYS A 90 -25.17 4.54 -27.90
CA LYS A 90 -26.22 5.49 -28.30
C LYS A 90 -27.08 4.90 -29.40
N PHE A 91 -28.38 4.85 -29.13
CA PHE A 91 -29.40 4.49 -30.11
C PHE A 91 -29.96 5.74 -30.77
N SER A 92 -30.31 5.64 -32.05
CA SER A 92 -31.04 6.70 -32.75
C SER A 92 -32.49 6.75 -32.26
N LYS A 93 -33.07 7.94 -32.14
CA LYS A 93 -34.47 8.11 -31.68
C LYS A 93 -35.49 7.45 -32.63
N SER A 94 -35.14 7.32 -33.90
CA SER A 94 -35.99 6.74 -34.96
C SER A 94 -35.80 5.23 -35.16
N GLY A 95 -34.88 4.57 -34.44
CA GLY A 95 -34.64 3.11 -34.51
C GLY A 95 -34.04 2.58 -35.82
N SER A 96 -34.07 3.36 -36.90
CA SER A 96 -33.59 2.95 -38.24
C SER A 96 -32.06 2.86 -38.34
N GLN A 97 -31.32 3.62 -37.54
CA GLN A 97 -29.86 3.65 -37.58
C GLN A 97 -29.25 2.74 -36.51
N ARG A 98 -28.18 2.03 -36.90
CA ARG A 98 -27.39 1.17 -36.00
C ARG A 98 -26.87 1.94 -34.79
N ALA A 99 -26.79 1.25 -33.65
CA ALA A 99 -26.30 1.84 -32.41
C ALA A 99 -24.82 2.23 -32.54
N GLN A 100 -24.46 3.41 -32.05
CA GLN A 100 -23.10 3.94 -32.08
C GLN A 100 -22.45 3.83 -30.70
N VAL A 101 -21.23 3.30 -30.63
CA VAL A 101 -20.45 3.23 -29.38
C VAL A 101 -19.66 4.52 -29.21
N LYS A 102 -19.94 5.30 -28.16
CA LYS A 102 -19.17 6.49 -27.77
C LYS A 102 -18.40 6.23 -26.49
N LYS A 103 -17.09 6.44 -26.50
CA LYS A 103 -16.23 6.38 -25.30
C LYS A 103 -16.25 7.75 -24.61
N MET A 104 -16.48 7.77 -23.31
CA MET A 104 -16.35 8.97 -22.47
C MET A 104 -15.54 8.65 -21.21
N THR A 105 -14.74 9.62 -20.79
CA THR A 105 -13.98 9.55 -19.53
C THR A 105 -14.82 10.14 -18.41
N VAL A 106 -14.94 9.41 -17.31
CA VAL A 106 -15.65 9.82 -16.08
C VAL A 106 -14.62 9.96 -14.97
N MET A 107 -14.54 11.15 -14.38
CA MET A 107 -13.62 11.44 -13.28
C MET A 107 -14.18 10.94 -11.94
N GLY A 108 -13.34 10.83 -10.91
CA GLY A 108 -13.74 10.26 -9.61
C GLY A 108 -14.85 11.02 -8.88
N ASN A 109 -15.06 12.29 -9.19
CA ASN A 109 -16.14 13.14 -8.66
C ASN A 109 -17.38 13.22 -9.58
N GLU A 110 -17.39 12.46 -10.67
CA GLU A 110 -18.43 12.45 -11.69
C GLU A 110 -19.18 11.12 -11.73
N ARG A 111 -20.34 11.12 -12.36
CA ARG A 111 -21.15 9.94 -12.66
C ARG A 111 -21.83 10.08 -14.00
N LEU A 112 -22.15 8.96 -14.62
CA LEU A 112 -23.04 8.91 -15.78
C LEU A 112 -24.49 8.82 -15.34
N THR A 113 -25.35 9.56 -16.03
CA THR A 113 -26.80 9.42 -15.94
C THR A 113 -27.34 8.45 -16.99
N VAL A 114 -28.59 8.00 -16.84
CA VAL A 114 -29.24 7.06 -17.79
C VAL A 114 -29.21 7.59 -19.24
N GLY A 115 -29.28 8.90 -19.44
CA GLY A 115 -29.17 9.54 -20.76
C GLY A 115 -27.74 9.66 -21.31
N GLY A 116 -26.74 9.12 -20.63
CA GLY A 116 -25.33 9.20 -21.04
C GLY A 116 -24.67 10.58 -20.82
N ILE A 117 -25.26 11.43 -19.97
CA ILE A 117 -24.70 12.74 -19.59
C ILE A 117 -23.87 12.57 -18.32
N VAL A 118 -22.65 13.10 -18.33
CA VAL A 118 -21.76 13.18 -17.17
C VAL A 118 -22.27 14.30 -16.23
N LYS A 119 -22.49 13.97 -14.95
CA LYS A 119 -22.86 14.93 -13.90
C LYS A 119 -21.97 14.71 -12.68
N ARG A 120 -21.84 15.72 -11.81
CA ARG A 120 -21.17 15.55 -10.51
C ARG A 120 -21.88 14.51 -9.64
N ALA A 121 -21.10 13.81 -8.83
CA ALA A 121 -21.61 12.86 -7.83
C ALA A 121 -22.57 13.56 -6.87
N LYS A 122 -23.73 12.96 -6.59
CA LYS A 122 -24.65 13.47 -5.56
C LYS A 122 -23.99 13.26 -4.20
N LYS A 123 -23.86 14.34 -3.41
CA LYS A 123 -23.52 14.23 -1.99
C LYS A 123 -24.65 13.45 -1.31
N ARG A 124 -24.35 12.27 -0.76
CA ARG A 124 -25.32 11.54 0.06
C ARG A 124 -25.50 12.32 1.35
N ILE A 125 -26.73 12.76 1.61
CA ILE A 125 -27.09 13.35 2.90
C ILE A 125 -27.16 12.18 3.89
N ILE A 126 -26.28 12.21 4.88
CA ILE A 126 -26.27 11.21 5.96
C ILE A 126 -27.33 11.62 7.00
N SER A 127 -28.06 10.65 7.55
CA SER A 127 -29.06 10.92 8.59
C SER A 127 -28.40 11.44 9.87
N GLN A 128 -29.12 12.25 10.66
CA GLN A 128 -28.59 12.81 11.91
C GLN A 128 -28.07 11.71 12.87
N LYS A 129 -28.77 10.57 12.95
CA LYS A 129 -28.36 9.40 13.75
C LYS A 129 -27.02 8.76 13.31
N LYS A 130 -26.69 8.79 12.02
CA LYS A 130 -25.38 8.32 11.52
C LYS A 130 -24.28 9.37 11.69
N ARG A 131 -24.65 10.65 11.77
CA ARG A 131 -23.71 11.75 11.97
C ARG A 131 -23.20 11.81 13.41
N SER A 132 -24.07 11.56 14.39
CA SER A 132 -23.72 11.53 15.83
C SER A 132 -22.89 10.33 16.27
N LEU A 133 -22.68 9.34 15.41
CA LEU A 133 -21.92 8.12 15.70
C LEU A 133 -20.47 8.21 15.17
N ALA A 134 -20.16 9.26 14.42
CA ALA A 134 -18.87 9.49 13.77
C ALA A 134 -18.07 10.64 14.43
N GLU A 135 -18.65 11.25 15.48
CA GLU A 135 -18.06 12.28 16.35
C GLU A 135 -17.78 11.62 17.71
#